data_AF-A0A2A2RDQ5-F1
#
_entry.id   AF-A0A2A2RDQ5-F1
#
_cell.length_a   1.000
_cell.length_b   1.000
_cell.length_c   1.000
_cell.angle_alpha   90.00
_cell.angle_beta   90.00
_cell.angle_gamma   90.00
#
_symmetry.space_group_name_H-M   'P 1'
#
loop_
_entity.id
_entity.type
_entity.pdbx_description
1 polymer ?
#
loop_
_entity_poly.entity_id
_entity_poly.type
_entity_poly.pdbx_seq_one_letter_code
_entity_poly.pdbx_strand_id
1 'polypeptide(L)'
;MSLSLLRSSLTVVVLLATASALSAQNQLAPLIQAVRSELRIPDKYIVVLKSGAQASVVASRHGIAAENTYDSAVQGFSGRL
;
A
#
# COMPACT_ATOMS: atom_id res chain seq x y z
N MET A 1 25.76 0.52 -51.78
CA MET A 1 24.82 -0.01 -50.76
C MET A 1 25.55 -1.18 -50.11
N SER A 2 25.76 -1.28 -48.80
CA SER A 2 24.71 -1.20 -47.77
C SER A 2 25.34 -0.95 -46.39
N LEU A 3 24.70 -0.07 -45.61
CA LEU A 3 25.04 0.26 -44.23
C LEU A 3 24.69 -0.92 -43.29
N SER A 4 25.68 -1.51 -42.61
CA SER A 4 25.48 -2.67 -41.72
C SER A 4 26.01 -2.47 -40.29
N LEU A 5 26.01 -1.24 -39.75
CA LEU A 5 26.55 -0.96 -38.41
C LEU A 5 25.58 -0.29 -37.43
N LEU A 6 24.32 -0.03 -37.79
CA LEU A 6 23.40 0.73 -36.93
C LEU A 6 22.49 -0.08 -36.00
N ARG A 7 22.62 -1.42 -35.92
CA ARG A 7 21.59 -2.27 -35.30
C ARG A 7 21.91 -2.82 -33.90
N SER A 8 23.04 -2.48 -33.30
CA SER A 8 23.54 -3.17 -32.07
C SER A 8 23.37 -2.43 -30.73
N SER A 9 22.65 -1.30 -30.66
CA SER A 9 22.65 -0.49 -29.43
C SER A 9 21.31 -0.43 -28.67
N LEU A 10 20.26 -1.12 -29.13
CA LEU A 10 18.88 -0.85 -28.66
C LEU A 10 18.30 -1.81 -27.62
N THR A 11 19.12 -2.65 -26.98
CA THR A 11 18.61 -3.77 -26.13
C THR A 11 18.94 -3.66 -24.64
N VAL A 12 19.46 -2.52 -24.15
CA VAL A 12 19.87 -2.38 -22.73
C VAL A 12 19.02 -1.39 -21.92
N VAL A 13 18.13 -0.61 -22.55
CA VAL A 13 17.39 0.46 -21.84
C VAL A 13 16.12 -0.03 -21.12
N VAL A 14 15.58 -1.20 -21.47
CA VAL A 14 14.28 -1.66 -20.93
C VAL A 14 14.38 -2.20 -19.48
N LEU A 15 15.57 -2.59 -19.01
CA LEU A 15 15.69 -3.25 -17.70
C LEU A 15 15.67 -2.28 -16.50
N LEU A 16 15.94 -0.98 -16.70
CA LEU A 16 15.98 -0.02 -15.60
C LEU A 16 14.61 0.57 -15.23
N ALA A 17 13.58 0.39 -16.06
CA ALA A 17 12.27 1.01 -15.84
C ALA A 17 11.37 0.24 -14.85
N THR A 18 11.67 -1.04 -14.56
CA THR A 18 10.87 -1.86 -13.62
C THR A 18 11.27 -1.69 -12.16
N ALA A 19 12.47 -1.16 -11.87
CA ALA A 19 12.94 -0.96 -10.50
C ALA A 19 12.15 0.13 -9.75
N SER A 20 11.66 1.15 -10.47
CA SER A 20 10.98 2.32 -9.89
C SER A 20 9.57 2.01 -9.37
N ALA A 21 8.94 0.92 -9.82
CA ALA A 21 7.60 0.52 -9.37
C ALA A 21 7.61 -0.28 -8.06
N LEU A 22 8.76 -0.87 -7.70
CA LEU A 22 8.89 -1.71 -6.49
C LEU A 22 9.13 -0.87 -5.22
N SER A 23 9.78 0.29 -5.35
CA SER A 23 10.15 1.12 -4.19
C SER A 23 8.96 1.77 -3.48
N ALA A 24 7.85 2.02 -4.18
CA ALA A 24 6.65 2.64 -3.60
C ALA A 24 5.84 1.68 -2.69
N GLN A 25 6.12 0.38 -2.73
CA GLN A 25 5.33 -0.62 -2.00
C GLN A 25 5.78 -0.84 -0.56
N ASN A 26 7.02 -0.49 -0.19
CA ASN A 26 7.61 -0.91 1.09
C ASN A 26 7.73 0.18 2.17
N GLN A 27 6.99 1.28 2.03
CA GLN A 27 6.90 2.28 3.11
C GLN A 27 6.00 1.75 4.23
N LEU A 28 6.55 1.70 5.45
CA LEU A 28 5.79 1.41 6.67
C LEU A 28 4.63 2.40 6.80
N ALA A 29 3.45 1.88 7.14
CA ALA A 29 2.30 2.73 7.42
C ALA A 29 2.56 3.53 8.70
N PRO A 30 2.31 4.85 8.71
CA PRO A 30 2.46 5.65 9.92
C PRO A 30 1.41 5.24 10.95
N LEU A 31 1.83 5.16 12.21
CA LEU A 31 0.92 4.95 13.34
C LEU A 31 0.45 6.30 13.87
N ILE A 32 -0.84 6.57 13.75
CA ILE A 32 -1.48 7.78 14.26
C ILE A 32 -2.22 7.41 15.55
N GLN A 33 -1.93 8.12 16.63
CA GLN A 33 -2.60 7.95 17.93
C GLN A 33 -3.09 9.29 18.46
N ALA A 34 -4.06 9.25 19.38
CA ALA A 34 -4.48 10.43 20.09
C ALA A 34 -3.29 11.06 20.84
N VAL A 35 -3.12 12.38 20.72
CA VAL A 35 -2.06 13.12 21.42
C VAL A 35 -2.26 13.07 22.94
N ARG A 36 -3.52 13.08 23.36
CA ARG A 36 -3.95 12.99 24.76
C ARG A 36 -4.31 11.55 25.08
N SER A 37 -3.66 10.99 26.10
CA SER A 37 -3.88 9.60 26.51
C SER A 37 -5.29 9.37 27.06
N GLU A 38 -5.89 10.39 27.68
CA GLU A 38 -7.26 10.34 28.18
C GLU A 38 -8.33 10.23 27.08
N LEU A 39 -7.98 10.59 25.84
CA LEU A 39 -8.86 10.48 24.67
C LEU A 39 -8.59 9.19 23.87
N ARG A 40 -7.59 8.40 24.25
CA ARG A 40 -7.29 7.14 23.59
C ARG A 40 -8.34 6.11 23.98
N ILE A 41 -8.95 5.49 22.98
CA ILE A 41 -9.79 4.32 23.19
C ILE A 41 -8.87 3.09 23.18
N PRO A 42 -8.72 2.36 24.31
CA PRO A 42 -7.84 1.20 24.37
C PRO A 42 -8.34 0.09 23.44
N ASP A 43 -7.40 -0.69 22.93
CA ASP A 43 -7.57 -1.82 22.00
C ASP A 43 -8.29 -1.53 20.68
N LYS A 44 -8.79 -0.30 20.45
CA LYS A 44 -9.49 0.09 19.23
C LYS A 44 -8.55 0.75 18.24
N TYR A 45 -8.76 0.47 16.96
CA TYR A 45 -8.02 1.13 15.88
C TYR A 45 -8.87 1.28 14.62
N ILE A 46 -8.37 2.13 13.72
CA ILE A 46 -8.85 2.31 12.36
C ILE A 46 -7.66 2.07 11.42
N VAL A 47 -7.81 1.16 10.46
CA VAL A 47 -6.85 0.95 9.38
C VAL A 47 -7.34 1.69 8.15
N VAL A 48 -6.53 2.61 7.65
CA VAL A 48 -6.75 3.30 6.37
C VAL A 48 -5.91 2.62 5.31
N LEU A 49 -6.54 2.28 4.19
CA LEU A 49 -5.94 1.52 3.11
C LEU A 49 -5.56 2.42 1.93
N LYS A 50 -4.51 2.01 1.22
CA LYS A 50 -4.19 2.57 -0.09
C LYS A 50 -5.30 2.20 -1.08
N SER A 51 -5.48 3.04 -2.10
CA SER A 51 -6.46 2.82 -3.16
C SER A 51 -6.30 1.44 -3.81
N GLY A 52 -7.43 0.75 -4.02
CA GLY A 52 -7.50 -0.56 -4.67
C GLY A 52 -7.35 -1.75 -3.72
N ALA A 53 -7.08 -1.51 -2.43
CA ALA A 53 -7.10 -2.56 -1.43
C ALA A 53 -8.51 -2.78 -0.87
N GLN A 54 -8.89 -4.04 -0.66
CA GLN A 54 -10.18 -4.40 -0.09
C GLN A 54 -10.07 -4.67 1.40
N ALA A 55 -10.89 -3.98 2.20
CA ALA A 55 -10.88 -4.04 3.66
C ALA A 55 -11.03 -5.47 4.20
N SER A 56 -12.00 -6.23 3.69
CA SER A 56 -12.24 -7.62 4.09
C SER A 56 -11.04 -8.54 3.84
N VAL A 57 -10.38 -8.38 2.69
CA VAL A 57 -9.21 -9.17 2.30
C VAL A 57 -8.02 -8.85 3.19
N VAL A 58 -7.77 -7.56 3.45
CA VAL A 58 -6.67 -7.13 4.32
C VAL A 58 -6.90 -7.59 5.76
N ALA A 59 -8.09 -7.35 6.33
CA ALA A 59 -8.42 -7.78 7.69
C ALA A 59 -8.24 -9.29 7.87
N SER A 60 -8.77 -10.10 6.94
CA SER A 60 -8.65 -11.56 6.99
C SER A 60 -7.20 -12.04 6.93
N ARG A 61 -6.35 -11.42 6.09
CA ARG A 61 -4.92 -11.75 5.99
C ARG A 61 -4.15 -11.48 7.28
N HIS A 62 -4.62 -10.57 8.11
CA HIS A 62 -4.03 -10.22 9.40
C HIS A 62 -4.74 -10.87 10.60
N GLY A 63 -5.67 -11.81 10.36
CA GLY A 63 -6.39 -12.51 11.43
C GLY A 63 -7.33 -11.62 12.24
N ILE A 64 -7.74 -10.48 11.66
CA ILE A 64 -8.57 -9.49 12.33
C ILE A 64 -10.04 -9.69 11.93
N ALA A 65 -10.93 -9.64 12.92
CA ALA A 65 -12.35 -9.43 12.70
C ALA A 65 -12.64 -7.93 12.55
N ALA A 66 -13.00 -7.50 11.35
CA ALA A 66 -13.39 -6.10 11.11
C ALA A 66 -14.75 -5.80 11.76
N GLU A 67 -14.83 -4.72 12.53
CA GLU A 67 -16.06 -4.26 13.17
C GLU A 67 -16.88 -3.35 12.24
N ASN A 68 -16.21 -2.44 11.53
CA ASN A 68 -16.83 -1.57 10.53
C ASN A 68 -15.94 -1.52 9.29
N THR A 69 -16.57 -1.37 8.12
CA THR A 69 -15.89 -1.14 6.83
C THR A 69 -16.20 0.27 6.35
N TYR A 70 -15.19 0.96 5.83
CA TYR A 70 -15.31 2.31 5.26
C TYR A 70 -14.98 2.25 3.76
N ASP A 71 -15.85 2.84 2.93
CA ASP A 71 -15.70 2.86 1.47
C ASP A 71 -15.94 4.24 0.82
N SER A 72 -16.52 5.20 1.56
CA SER A 72 -16.95 6.50 1.03
C SER A 72 -15.88 7.59 1.16
N ALA A 73 -15.54 8.00 2.39
CA ALA A 73 -14.55 9.05 2.66
C ALA A 73 -13.12 8.52 2.68
N VAL A 74 -12.95 7.28 3.16
CA VAL A 74 -11.68 6.56 3.22
C VAL A 74 -11.97 5.09 2.93
N GLN A 75 -11.04 4.40 2.27
CA GLN A 75 -11.06 2.94 2.18
C GLN A 75 -10.38 2.36 3.42
N GLY A 76 -11.07 1.50 4.16
CA GLY A 76 -10.51 0.98 5.41
C GLY A 76 -11.46 0.14 6.24
N PHE A 77 -11.02 -0.18 7.45
CA PHE A 77 -11.85 -0.85 8.46
C PHE A 77 -11.43 -0.47 9.89
N SER A 78 -12.35 -0.63 10.84
CA SER A 78 -12.04 -0.58 12.27
C SER A 78 -11.99 -1.98 12.87
N GLY A 79 -11.27 -2.14 13.97
CA GLY A 79 -11.18 -3.42 14.68
C GLY A 79 -10.69 -3.27 16.11
N ARG A 80 -10.46 -4.43 16.72
CA ARG A 80 -9.90 -4.56 18.07
C ARG A 80 -8.69 -5.49 18.06
N LEU A 81 -7.65 -5.12 18.82
CA LEU A 81 -6.48 -5.96 19.08
C LEU A 81 -6.76 -7.04 20.12
#